data_AF-A0A317Q090-F1
#
_entry.id   AF-A0A317Q090-F1
#
_cell.length_a   1.000
_cell.length_b   1.000
_cell.length_c   1.000
_cell.angle_alpha   90.00
_cell.angle_beta   90.00
_cell.angle_gamma   90.00
#
_symmetry.space_group_name_H-M   'P 1'
#
loop_
_entity.id
_entity.type
_entity.pdbx_description
1 polymer ?
#
loop_
_entity_poly.entity_id
_entity_poly.type
_entity_poly.pdbx_seq_one_letter_code
_entity_poly.pdbx_strand_id
1 'polypeptide(L)'
;MDLVPKILKEIRIENNTIFRGHSNFDWELKPSIGRYFPDDWSEVLELEKQSLADFKKRSVPYLKHRPESDIEWLCLMQHHGCATRLLDFTTSPLIALFFATDPEEKYDGALVAATYGRRYENVSDDNLFERTNSFAYHPSHITERIIGQHGCFIYSNLPNRPLNNKQITKYRISRNMKHQIRKELEVLGIDYSVLFPGVDGVCKGINDRLIFNLQQEAIPF
;
A
#
# COMPACT_ATOMS: atom_id res chain seq x y z
N MET A 1 -20.25 -9.70 15.60
CA MET A 1 -18.87 -9.52 15.10
C MET A 1 -18.70 -10.55 14.00
N ASP A 2 -19.08 -10.22 12.78
CA ASP A 2 -19.12 -11.19 11.67
C ASP A 2 -18.82 -10.55 10.30
N LEU A 3 -18.54 -9.25 10.22
CA LEU A 3 -18.33 -8.58 8.94
C LEU A 3 -17.00 -8.97 8.31
N VAL A 4 -15.90 -8.93 9.09
CA VAL A 4 -14.56 -9.29 8.59
C VAL A 4 -14.55 -10.72 8.05
N PRO A 5 -15.00 -11.76 8.80
CA PRO A 5 -15.07 -13.12 8.27
C PRO A 5 -15.97 -13.26 7.03
N LYS A 6 -17.10 -12.53 6.95
CA LYS A 6 -17.99 -12.56 5.78
C LYS A 6 -17.29 -12.01 4.54
N ILE A 7 -16.66 -10.84 4.65
CA ILE A 7 -15.93 -10.21 3.55
C ILE A 7 -14.79 -11.13 3.07
N LEU A 8 -14.02 -11.71 3.99
CA LEU A 8 -12.92 -12.61 3.63
C LEU A 8 -13.38 -13.88 2.89
N LYS A 9 -14.60 -14.38 3.14
CA LYS A 9 -15.16 -15.52 2.40
C LYS A 9 -15.53 -15.19 0.95
N GLU A 10 -15.80 -13.92 0.65
CA GLU A 10 -16.13 -13.46 -0.71
C GLU A 10 -14.89 -13.20 -1.57
N ILE A 11 -13.73 -13.06 -0.93
CA ILE A 11 -12.47 -12.78 -1.61
C ILE A 11 -11.84 -14.08 -2.10
N ARG A 12 -11.46 -14.09 -3.38
CA ARG A 12 -10.69 -15.20 -3.95
C ARG A 12 -9.23 -15.08 -3.51
N ILE A 13 -8.78 -16.01 -2.67
CA ILE A 13 -7.40 -16.05 -2.16
C ILE A 13 -6.68 -17.27 -2.74
N GLU A 14 -5.68 -17.01 -3.57
CA GLU A 14 -4.72 -17.98 -4.10
C GLU A 14 -3.32 -17.76 -3.46
N ASN A 15 -2.41 -18.73 -3.61
CA ASN A 15 -1.07 -18.73 -2.96
C ASN A 15 -0.22 -17.44 -3.19
N ASN A 16 -0.50 -16.71 -4.28
CA ASN A 16 0.24 -15.50 -4.67
C ASN A 16 -0.64 -14.24 -4.72
N THR A 17 -1.73 -14.23 -3.96
CA THR A 17 -2.61 -13.06 -3.87
C THR A 17 -1.99 -12.02 -2.94
N ILE A 18 -1.90 -10.79 -3.43
CA ILE A 18 -1.54 -9.61 -2.65
C ILE A 18 -2.74 -8.67 -2.63
N PHE A 19 -2.83 -7.85 -1.58
CA PHE A 19 -3.99 -7.02 -1.32
C PHE A 19 -3.62 -5.55 -1.19
N ARG A 20 -4.56 -4.65 -1.48
CA ARG A 20 -4.43 -3.22 -1.20
C ARG A 20 -5.77 -2.66 -0.73
N GLY A 21 -5.74 -1.85 0.32
CA GLY A 21 -6.91 -1.08 0.73
C GLY A 21 -6.89 0.31 0.11
N HIS A 22 -8.05 0.75 -0.40
CA HIS A 22 -8.34 2.14 -0.70
C HIS A 22 -9.52 2.59 0.14
N SER A 23 -9.40 3.71 0.83
CA SER A 23 -10.51 4.26 1.61
C SER A 23 -11.61 4.88 0.74
N ASN A 24 -11.34 5.08 -0.55
CA ASN A 24 -12.30 5.49 -1.58
C ASN A 24 -12.27 4.50 -2.77
N PHE A 25 -13.44 3.98 -3.14
CA PHE A 25 -13.62 2.97 -4.18
C PHE A 25 -13.22 3.46 -5.58
N ASP A 26 -13.42 4.75 -5.84
CA ASP A 26 -13.20 5.37 -7.15
C ASP A 26 -11.72 5.67 -7.41
N TRP A 27 -10.84 5.49 -6.41
CA TRP A 27 -9.41 5.68 -6.60
C TRP A 27 -8.79 4.65 -7.55
N GLU A 28 -7.99 5.16 -8.48
CA GLU A 28 -7.27 4.33 -9.44
C GLU A 28 -6.06 3.64 -8.79
N LEU A 29 -5.75 2.43 -9.27
CA LEU A 29 -4.51 1.73 -8.94
C LEU A 29 -3.36 2.30 -9.76
N LYS A 30 -3.02 3.55 -9.44
CA LYS A 30 -2.01 4.33 -10.15
C LYS A 30 -0.86 4.69 -9.20
N PRO A 31 0.41 4.35 -9.53
CA PRO A 31 1.58 4.78 -8.76
C PRO A 31 1.62 6.29 -8.58
N SER A 32 2.27 6.76 -7.53
CA SER A 32 2.33 8.19 -7.18
C SER A 32 2.93 9.03 -8.31
N ILE A 33 4.02 8.57 -8.94
CA ILE A 33 4.68 9.31 -10.03
C ILE A 33 3.76 9.53 -11.24
N GLY A 34 2.94 8.53 -11.59
CA GLY A 34 2.04 8.62 -12.73
C GLY A 34 0.78 9.46 -12.46
N ARG A 35 0.51 9.83 -11.21
CA ARG A 35 -0.56 10.79 -10.88
C ARG A 35 -0.18 12.22 -11.23
N TYR A 36 1.11 12.55 -11.20
CA TYR A 36 1.61 13.88 -11.56
C TYR A 36 1.75 14.08 -13.07
N PHE A 37 2.06 13.00 -13.81
CA PHE A 37 2.32 13.07 -15.24
C PHE A 37 1.52 11.99 -15.99
N PRO A 38 0.32 12.32 -16.52
CA PRO A 38 -0.50 11.38 -17.26
C PRO A 38 -0.06 11.18 -18.72
N ASP A 39 0.76 12.10 -19.25
CA ASP A 39 1.08 12.20 -20.68
C ASP A 39 2.31 11.36 -21.08
N ASP A 40 3.14 11.84 -22.02
CA ASP A 40 4.28 11.10 -22.58
C ASP A 40 5.26 10.67 -21.48
N TRP A 41 5.43 9.36 -21.34
CA TRP A 41 6.25 8.77 -20.28
C TRP A 41 7.74 8.79 -20.61
N SER A 42 8.13 9.05 -21.85
CA SER A 42 9.53 9.00 -22.28
C SER A 42 10.39 10.05 -21.57
N GLU A 43 9.89 11.28 -21.42
CA GLU A 43 10.58 12.36 -20.70
C GLU A 43 10.62 12.11 -19.18
N VAL A 44 9.55 11.53 -18.63
CA VAL A 44 9.43 11.23 -17.19
C VAL A 44 10.37 10.10 -16.78
N LEU A 45 10.59 9.12 -17.67
CA LEU A 45 11.48 7.99 -17.43
C LEU A 45 12.90 8.42 -17.08
N GLU A 46 13.45 9.37 -17.86
CA GLU A 46 14.81 9.85 -17.64
C GLU A 46 14.93 10.68 -16.35
N LEU A 47 13.90 11.48 -16.02
CA LEU A 47 13.84 12.21 -14.75
C LEU A 47 13.73 11.26 -13.55
N GLU A 48 12.99 10.15 -13.66
CA GLU A 48 12.89 9.15 -12.60
C GLU A 48 14.24 8.47 -12.36
N LYS A 49 14.96 8.08 -13.43
CA LYS A 49 16.31 7.51 -13.35
C LYS A 49 17.31 8.49 -12.72
N GLN A 50 17.28 9.75 -13.12
CA GLN A 50 18.12 10.81 -12.53
C GLN A 50 17.80 11.00 -11.05
N SER A 51 16.52 11.03 -10.69
CA SER A 51 16.09 11.17 -9.29
C SER A 51 16.55 9.98 -8.44
N LEU A 52 16.50 8.76 -8.97
CA LEU A 52 17.04 7.58 -8.31
C LEU A 52 18.55 7.67 -8.11
N ALA A 53 19.30 8.09 -9.14
CA ALA A 53 20.75 8.29 -9.04
C ALA A 53 21.13 9.36 -8.01
N ASP A 54 20.40 10.48 -7.99
CA ASP A 54 20.57 11.56 -7.02
C ASP A 54 20.25 11.10 -5.60
N PHE A 55 19.16 10.36 -5.42
CA PHE A 55 18.80 9.78 -4.12
C PHE A 55 19.89 8.83 -3.62
N LYS A 56 20.38 7.91 -4.46
CA LYS A 56 21.49 7.02 -4.11
C LYS A 56 22.73 7.78 -3.65
N LYS A 57 23.09 8.87 -4.35
CA LYS A 57 24.28 9.67 -4.02
C LYS A 57 24.13 10.42 -2.69
N ARG A 58 22.93 10.97 -2.42
CA ARG A 58 22.70 11.87 -1.28
C ARG A 58 22.25 11.14 -0.01
N SER A 59 21.60 9.99 -0.13
CA SER A 59 21.00 9.28 1.01
C SER A 59 21.99 8.40 1.77
N VAL A 60 23.07 7.90 1.12
CA VAL A 60 24.04 6.96 1.71
C VAL A 60 24.52 7.33 3.12
N PRO A 61 24.85 8.59 3.44
CA PRO A 61 25.28 8.97 4.79
C PRO A 61 24.23 8.76 5.89
N TYR A 62 22.95 8.65 5.52
CA TYR A 62 21.82 8.52 6.44
C TYR A 62 21.32 7.07 6.58
N LEU A 63 21.89 6.12 5.84
CA LEU A 63 21.42 4.74 5.81
C LEU A 63 22.17 3.86 6.82
N LYS A 64 21.41 3.04 7.55
CA LYS A 64 21.97 1.95 8.37
C LYS A 64 22.43 0.77 7.51
N HIS A 65 21.66 0.47 6.47
CA HIS A 65 21.93 -0.59 5.51
C HIS A 65 21.74 -0.03 4.11
N ARG A 66 22.70 -0.33 3.22
CA ARG A 66 22.65 0.13 1.84
C ARG A 66 21.86 -0.89 1.01
N PRO A 67 20.79 -0.46 0.30
CA PRO A 67 20.10 -1.32 -0.66
C PRO A 67 21.04 -1.87 -1.73
N GLU A 68 20.81 -3.12 -2.12
CA GLU A 68 21.65 -3.87 -3.06
C GLU A 68 21.17 -3.74 -4.51
N SER A 69 19.91 -3.35 -4.73
CA SER A 69 19.32 -3.21 -6.06
C SER A 69 18.49 -1.94 -6.22
N ASP A 70 18.30 -1.49 -7.46
CA ASP A 70 17.52 -0.32 -7.86
C ASP A 70 16.07 -0.41 -7.37
N ILE A 71 15.49 -1.60 -7.35
CA ILE A 71 14.12 -1.78 -6.85
C ILE A 71 14.05 -1.57 -5.33
N GLU A 72 15.06 -2.00 -4.57
CA GLU A 72 15.13 -1.73 -3.12
C GLU A 72 15.34 -0.24 -2.85
N TRP A 73 16.15 0.43 -3.67
CA TRP A 73 16.30 1.88 -3.63
C TRP A 73 14.96 2.59 -3.91
N LEU A 74 14.18 2.14 -4.88
CA LEU A 74 12.84 2.68 -5.14
C LEU A 74 11.87 2.43 -3.97
N CYS A 75 11.92 1.24 -3.34
CA CYS A 75 11.14 0.96 -2.13
C CYS A 75 11.50 1.92 -0.99
N LEU A 76 12.79 2.18 -0.79
CA LEU A 76 13.29 3.12 0.23
C LEU A 76 12.87 4.56 -0.09
N MET A 77 12.98 4.99 -1.34
CA MET A 77 12.49 6.30 -1.80
C MET A 77 11.00 6.48 -1.49
N GLN A 78 10.16 5.50 -1.85
CA GLN A 78 8.73 5.56 -1.58
C GLN A 78 8.40 5.54 -0.09
N HIS A 79 9.15 4.76 0.69
CA HIS A 79 9.01 4.73 2.15
C HIS A 79 9.19 6.12 2.78
N HIS A 80 10.11 6.92 2.23
CA HIS A 80 10.36 8.31 2.64
C HIS A 80 9.51 9.35 1.88
N GLY A 81 8.51 8.92 1.12
CA GLY A 81 7.51 9.80 0.50
C GLY A 81 7.85 10.32 -0.90
N CYS A 82 8.94 9.86 -1.52
CA CYS A 82 9.21 10.19 -2.91
C CYS A 82 8.17 9.54 -3.84
N ALA A 83 7.81 10.24 -4.91
CA ALA A 83 6.98 9.67 -5.95
C ALA A 83 7.78 8.62 -6.75
N THR A 84 7.23 7.42 -6.91
CA THR A 84 7.88 6.31 -7.63
C THR A 84 6.87 5.55 -8.49
N ARG A 85 7.36 4.72 -9.41
CA ARG A 85 6.54 3.78 -10.20
C ARG A 85 6.01 2.57 -9.44
N LEU A 86 6.28 2.48 -8.15
CA LEU A 86 5.86 1.37 -7.30
C LEU A 86 4.47 1.64 -6.69
N LEU A 87 3.71 0.58 -6.48
CA LEU A 87 2.43 0.60 -5.77
C LEU A 87 2.51 -0.27 -4.53
N ASP A 88 2.17 0.29 -3.37
CA ASP A 88 2.13 -0.45 -2.10
C ASP A 88 0.99 -1.49 -2.09
N PHE A 89 1.33 -2.71 -1.73
CA PHE A 89 0.40 -3.79 -1.45
C PHE A 89 0.81 -4.42 -0.12
N THR A 90 -0.02 -5.31 0.39
CA THR A 90 0.22 -6.11 1.57
C THR A 90 -0.11 -7.56 1.28
N THR A 91 0.61 -8.49 1.89
CA THR A 91 0.26 -9.92 1.80
C THR A 91 -0.92 -10.28 2.72
N SER A 92 -1.38 -9.35 3.57
CA SER A 92 -2.47 -9.56 4.52
C SER A 92 -3.78 -8.91 4.06
N PRO A 93 -4.87 -9.68 3.86
CA PRO A 93 -6.17 -9.10 3.52
C PRO A 93 -6.75 -8.28 4.68
N LEU A 94 -6.38 -8.58 5.94
CA LEU A 94 -6.81 -7.81 7.10
C LEU A 94 -6.21 -6.40 7.11
N ILE A 95 -4.93 -6.28 6.75
CA ILE A 95 -4.25 -4.98 6.63
C ILE A 95 -4.82 -4.19 5.45
N ALA A 96 -5.16 -4.85 4.34
CA ALA A 96 -5.88 -4.19 3.25
C ALA A 96 -7.27 -3.71 3.70
N LEU A 97 -8.03 -4.49 4.47
CA LEU A 97 -9.30 -4.04 5.04
C LEU A 97 -9.12 -2.84 5.97
N PHE A 98 -8.07 -2.82 6.80
CA PHE A 98 -7.75 -1.67 7.64
C PHE A 98 -7.65 -0.40 6.79
N PHE A 99 -6.87 -0.42 5.72
CA PHE A 99 -6.71 0.74 4.83
C PHE A 99 -7.97 1.07 4.01
N ALA A 100 -8.80 0.07 3.70
CA ALA A 100 -10.06 0.28 3.01
C ALA A 100 -11.14 0.93 3.90
N THR A 101 -10.95 0.90 5.22
CA THR A 101 -11.97 1.28 6.21
C THR A 101 -11.59 2.47 7.05
N ASP A 102 -10.75 3.37 6.50
CA ASP A 102 -10.45 4.65 7.12
C ASP A 102 -11.76 5.39 7.48
N PRO A 103 -12.02 5.65 8.78
CA PRO A 103 -13.25 6.26 9.26
C PRO A 103 -13.38 7.74 8.89
N GLU A 104 -12.28 8.43 8.56
CA GLU A 104 -12.33 9.83 8.12
C GLU A 104 -12.92 9.98 6.71
N GLU A 105 -12.93 8.89 5.93
CA GLU A 105 -13.35 8.89 4.54
C GLU A 105 -14.84 8.57 4.35
N LYS A 106 -15.56 9.55 3.79
CA LYS A 106 -17.03 9.54 3.64
C LYS A 106 -17.55 8.68 2.48
N TYR A 107 -16.64 8.17 1.67
CA TYR A 107 -16.94 7.34 0.51
C TYR A 107 -16.83 5.85 0.85
N ASP A 108 -17.40 4.99 -0.01
CA ASP A 108 -17.15 3.56 0.07
C ASP A 108 -15.66 3.28 -0.14
N GLY A 109 -15.10 2.31 0.57
CA GLY A 109 -13.74 1.84 0.33
C GLY A 109 -13.67 0.74 -0.73
N ALA A 110 -12.45 0.35 -1.08
CA ALA A 110 -12.17 -0.84 -1.88
C ALA A 110 -11.10 -1.70 -1.22
N LEU A 111 -11.37 -3.00 -1.13
CA LEU A 111 -10.33 -4.01 -1.00
C LEU A 111 -9.97 -4.50 -2.39
N VAL A 112 -8.71 -4.35 -2.76
CA VAL A 112 -8.16 -4.83 -4.02
C VAL A 112 -7.43 -6.13 -3.76
N ALA A 113 -7.75 -7.17 -4.51
CA ALA A 113 -6.98 -8.42 -4.56
C ALA A 113 -6.30 -8.52 -5.93
N ALA A 114 -5.02 -8.85 -5.95
CA ALA A 114 -4.25 -8.99 -7.17
C ALA A 114 -3.40 -10.27 -7.14
N THR A 115 -3.45 -11.06 -8.21
CA THR A 115 -2.65 -12.29 -8.33
C THR A 115 -1.45 -12.07 -9.23
N TYR A 116 -0.28 -11.92 -8.63
CA TYR A 116 0.99 -11.79 -9.35
C TYR A 116 1.94 -12.91 -8.95
N GLY A 117 2.71 -13.43 -9.89
CA GLY A 117 3.78 -14.39 -9.58
C GLY A 117 4.72 -13.80 -8.52
N ARG A 118 4.97 -14.57 -7.47
CA ARG A 118 5.94 -14.25 -6.42
C ARG A 118 7.34 -14.21 -7.04
N ARG A 119 7.89 -13.02 -7.30
CA ARG A 119 9.33 -12.86 -7.57
C ARG A 119 10.04 -12.65 -6.25
N TYR A 120 10.36 -13.77 -5.63
CA TYR A 120 11.41 -13.88 -4.64
C TYR A 120 12.64 -14.22 -5.49
N GLU A 121 13.77 -13.57 -5.24
CA GLU A 121 15.05 -13.73 -5.96
C GLU A 121 15.31 -12.73 -7.10
N ASN A 122 16.29 -11.87 -6.82
CA ASN A 122 17.15 -11.10 -7.72
C ASN A 122 16.45 -10.44 -8.90
N VAL A 123 15.72 -9.36 -8.62
CA VAL A 123 15.49 -8.33 -9.64
C VAL A 123 16.85 -7.69 -9.90
N SER A 124 17.58 -8.18 -10.90
CA SER A 124 18.81 -7.52 -11.36
C SER A 124 18.49 -6.07 -11.72
N ASP A 125 19.43 -5.18 -11.40
CA ASP A 125 19.44 -3.78 -11.81
C ASP A 125 19.46 -3.66 -13.33
N ASP A 126 20.02 -4.68 -14.01
CA ASP A 126 20.07 -4.74 -15.47
C ASP A 126 18.66 -4.56 -16.04
N ASN A 127 18.49 -3.44 -16.73
CA ASN A 127 17.31 -3.13 -17.52
C ASN A 127 16.03 -3.07 -16.69
N LEU A 128 16.08 -2.78 -15.37
CA LEU A 128 14.89 -2.64 -14.51
C LEU A 128 13.84 -1.74 -15.18
N PHE A 129 14.29 -0.56 -15.63
CA PHE A 129 13.47 0.46 -16.27
C PHE A 129 12.99 0.10 -17.69
N GLU A 130 13.56 -0.92 -18.31
CA GLU A 130 13.21 -1.40 -19.66
C GLU A 130 12.24 -2.59 -19.63
N ARG A 131 11.94 -3.12 -18.44
CA ARG A 131 11.00 -4.24 -18.28
C ARG A 131 9.62 -3.87 -18.83
N THR A 132 9.10 -4.72 -19.71
CA THR A 132 7.80 -4.53 -20.39
C THR A 132 6.60 -5.02 -19.59
N ASN A 133 6.83 -5.72 -18.47
CA ASN A 133 5.77 -6.31 -17.65
C ASN A 133 5.82 -5.77 -16.22
N SER A 134 4.65 -5.49 -15.65
CA SER A 134 4.49 -5.24 -14.22
C SER A 134 4.64 -6.53 -13.41
N PHE A 135 5.20 -6.46 -12.20
CA PHE A 135 5.41 -7.63 -11.34
C PHE A 135 5.35 -7.28 -9.86
N ALA A 136 5.01 -8.25 -9.02
CA ALA A 136 5.06 -8.11 -7.57
C ALA A 136 6.49 -8.34 -7.05
N TYR A 137 6.91 -7.51 -6.10
CA TYR A 137 8.20 -7.54 -5.43
C TYR A 137 7.99 -7.56 -3.92
N HIS A 138 8.69 -8.47 -3.24
CA HIS A 138 8.65 -8.60 -1.77
C HIS A 138 10.02 -8.19 -1.24
N PRO A 139 10.12 -7.03 -0.56
CA PRO A 139 11.40 -6.55 -0.03
C PRO A 139 11.91 -7.48 1.08
N SER A 140 13.23 -7.69 1.13
CA SER A 140 13.89 -8.52 2.13
C SER A 140 13.90 -7.84 3.50
N HIS A 141 14.40 -6.60 3.59
CA HIS A 141 14.57 -5.87 4.88
C HIS A 141 14.61 -4.35 4.70
N ILE A 142 13.45 -3.67 4.60
CA ILE A 142 13.47 -2.22 4.30
C ILE A 142 13.06 -1.33 5.49
N THR A 143 12.05 -1.65 6.33
CA THR A 143 11.81 -0.95 7.62
C THR A 143 10.83 -1.72 8.51
N GLU A 144 10.76 -1.40 9.81
CA GLU A 144 9.75 -1.93 10.75
C GLU A 144 8.31 -1.66 10.27
N ARG A 145 8.06 -0.52 9.62
CA ARG A 145 6.75 -0.21 9.03
C ARG A 145 6.38 -1.18 7.92
N ILE A 146 7.32 -1.52 7.04
CA ILE A 146 7.08 -2.49 5.96
C ILE A 146 6.84 -3.88 6.56
N ILE A 147 7.57 -4.24 7.62
CA ILE A 147 7.37 -5.50 8.34
C ILE A 147 5.98 -5.55 8.99
N GLY A 148 5.61 -4.54 9.78
CA GLY A 148 4.31 -4.48 10.46
C GLY A 148 3.12 -4.45 9.51
N GLN A 149 3.29 -3.88 8.31
CA GLN A 149 2.26 -3.84 7.27
C GLN A 149 2.25 -5.07 6.36
N HIS A 150 3.17 -6.02 6.56
CA HIS A 150 3.42 -7.14 5.65
C HIS A 150 3.54 -6.65 4.19
N GLY A 151 4.29 -5.55 4.02
CA GLY A 151 4.34 -4.75 2.80
C GLY A 151 5.01 -5.47 1.64
N CYS A 152 4.41 -5.37 0.47
CA CYS A 152 4.98 -5.76 -0.81
C CYS A 152 4.65 -4.66 -1.84
N PHE A 153 5.25 -4.72 -3.01
CA PHE A 153 5.07 -3.70 -4.03
C PHE A 153 4.71 -4.32 -5.37
N ILE A 154 3.89 -3.62 -6.16
CA ILE A 154 3.82 -3.87 -7.60
C ILE A 154 4.68 -2.83 -8.30
N TYR A 155 5.67 -3.32 -9.04
CA TYR A 155 6.39 -2.51 -10.02
C TYR A 155 5.50 -2.29 -11.24
N SER A 156 5.21 -1.04 -11.58
CA SER A 156 4.47 -0.70 -12.80
C SER A 156 5.43 -0.38 -13.94
N ASN A 157 5.28 -1.08 -15.06
CA ASN A 157 6.00 -0.75 -16.30
C ASN A 157 5.43 0.49 -17.01
N LEU A 158 4.16 0.84 -16.74
CA LEU A 158 3.47 2.01 -17.29
C LEU A 158 2.76 2.76 -16.13
N PRO A 159 3.51 3.48 -15.29
CA PRO A 159 2.96 4.10 -14.08
C PRO A 159 1.97 5.24 -14.37
N ASN A 160 2.02 5.88 -15.54
CA ASN A 160 1.00 6.85 -15.99
C ASN A 160 -0.34 6.19 -16.36
N ARG A 161 -0.45 4.87 -16.36
CA ARG A 161 -1.71 4.14 -16.59
C ARG A 161 -2.12 3.38 -15.33
N PRO A 162 -3.42 3.37 -14.98
CA PRO A 162 -3.91 2.53 -13.90
C PRO A 162 -3.64 1.05 -14.17
N LEU A 163 -3.22 0.32 -13.14
CA LEU A 163 -3.21 -1.14 -13.19
C LEU A 163 -4.65 -1.64 -13.22
N ASN A 164 -5.11 -2.07 -14.40
CA ASN A 164 -6.43 -2.62 -14.61
C ASN A 164 -6.37 -3.85 -15.53
N ASN A 165 -5.78 -4.93 -15.04
CA ASN A 165 -5.67 -6.19 -15.77
C ASN A 165 -6.57 -7.27 -15.15
N LYS A 166 -6.73 -8.39 -15.86
CA LYS A 166 -7.56 -9.53 -15.42
C LYS A 166 -7.10 -10.18 -14.11
N GLN A 167 -5.91 -9.83 -13.62
CA GLN A 167 -5.36 -10.35 -12.37
C GLN A 167 -5.82 -9.56 -11.15
N ILE A 168 -6.50 -8.42 -11.35
CA ILE A 168 -6.93 -7.50 -10.29
C ILE A 168 -8.45 -7.55 -10.15
N THR A 169 -8.92 -7.73 -8.92
CA THR A 169 -10.35 -7.66 -8.56
C THR A 169 -10.52 -6.62 -7.45
N LYS A 170 -11.51 -5.73 -7.59
CA LYS A 170 -11.89 -4.75 -6.56
C LYS A 170 -13.19 -5.16 -5.89
N TYR A 171 -13.17 -5.27 -4.56
CA TYR A 171 -14.31 -5.54 -3.71
C TYR A 171 -14.74 -4.25 -3.02
N ARG A 172 -16.01 -3.87 -3.16
CA ARG A 172 -16.56 -2.64 -2.56
C ARG A 172 -16.81 -2.84 -1.08
N ILE A 173 -16.33 -1.91 -0.26
CA ILE A 173 -16.58 -1.87 1.19
C ILE A 173 -17.48 -0.68 1.47
N SER A 174 -18.73 -0.94 1.85
CA SER A 174 -19.68 0.15 2.13
C SER A 174 -19.17 1.05 3.25
N ARG A 175 -19.26 2.37 3.06
CA ARG A 175 -18.90 3.37 4.07
C ARG A 175 -19.56 3.12 5.43
N ASN A 176 -20.80 2.61 5.43
CA ASN A 176 -21.59 2.39 6.63
C ASN A 176 -21.02 1.25 7.50
N MET A 177 -20.19 0.37 6.93
CA MET A 177 -19.60 -0.77 7.62
C MET A 177 -18.18 -0.48 8.16
N LYS A 178 -17.55 0.63 7.75
CA LYS A 178 -16.14 0.92 8.05
C LYS A 178 -15.82 0.88 9.54
N HIS A 179 -16.57 1.60 10.36
CA HIS A 179 -16.35 1.62 11.81
C HIS A 179 -16.48 0.23 12.46
N GLN A 180 -17.50 -0.55 12.06
CA GLN A 180 -17.67 -1.89 12.62
C GLN A 180 -16.52 -2.82 12.20
N ILE A 181 -16.07 -2.72 10.95
CA ILE A 181 -14.91 -3.47 10.45
C ILE A 181 -13.66 -3.09 11.25
N ARG A 182 -13.41 -1.79 11.50
CA ARG A 182 -12.28 -1.31 12.30
C ARG A 182 -12.27 -1.90 13.71
N LYS A 183 -13.44 -1.99 14.36
CA LYS A 183 -13.59 -2.63 15.68
C LYS A 183 -13.29 -4.13 15.64
N GLU A 184 -13.81 -4.84 14.64
CA GLU A 184 -13.51 -6.27 14.47
C GLU A 184 -12.02 -6.51 14.20
N LEU A 185 -11.38 -5.65 13.41
CA LEU A 185 -9.94 -5.68 13.17
C LEU A 185 -9.11 -5.42 14.45
N GLU A 186 -9.51 -4.46 15.29
CA GLU A 186 -8.85 -4.21 16.58
C GLU A 186 -8.91 -5.44 17.50
N VAL A 187 -10.06 -6.12 17.57
CA VAL A 187 -10.20 -7.38 18.34
C VAL A 187 -9.29 -8.48 17.79
N LEU A 188 -9.04 -8.48 16.48
CA LEU A 188 -8.10 -9.39 15.80
C LEU A 188 -6.62 -8.93 15.92
N GLY A 189 -6.34 -7.85 16.67
CA GLY A 189 -5.00 -7.32 16.87
C GLY A 189 -4.47 -6.47 15.71
N ILE A 190 -5.34 -5.95 14.84
CA ILE A 190 -4.97 -5.08 13.71
C ILE A 190 -5.42 -3.64 14.00
N ASP A 191 -4.49 -2.85 14.53
CA ASP A 191 -4.70 -1.44 14.87
C ASP A 191 -3.55 -0.52 14.39
N TYR A 192 -3.67 0.78 14.66
CA TYR A 192 -2.66 1.77 14.26
C TYR A 192 -1.29 1.55 14.93
N SER A 193 -1.25 1.05 16.17
CA SER A 193 0.01 0.82 16.88
C SER A 193 0.82 -0.32 16.29
N VAL A 194 0.15 -1.33 15.73
CA VAL A 194 0.78 -2.45 15.02
C VAL A 194 1.26 -2.03 13.63
N LEU A 195 0.44 -1.28 12.89
CA LEU A 195 0.76 -0.89 11.51
C LEU A 195 1.72 0.31 11.41
N PHE A 196 1.79 1.13 12.45
CA PHE A 196 2.63 2.31 12.55
C PHE A 196 3.33 2.33 13.90
N PRO A 197 4.43 1.58 14.05
CA PRO A 197 5.18 1.53 15.30
C PRO A 197 5.62 2.93 15.76
N GLY A 198 5.53 3.16 17.06
CA GLY A 198 5.89 4.44 17.69
C GLY A 198 4.69 5.19 18.28
N VAL A 199 4.99 6.31 18.95
CA VAL A 199 3.99 7.10 19.68
C VAL A 199 2.91 7.64 18.74
N ASP A 200 3.27 8.01 17.51
CA ASP A 200 2.31 8.51 16.51
C ASP A 200 1.21 7.49 16.20
N GLY A 201 1.56 6.20 16.06
CA GLY A 201 0.58 5.14 15.84
C GLY A 201 -0.32 4.91 17.05
N VAL A 202 0.26 4.96 18.26
CA VAL A 202 -0.52 4.86 19.51
C VAL A 202 -1.51 6.02 19.61
N CYS A 203 -1.07 7.25 19.38
CA CYS A 203 -1.93 8.44 19.39
C CYS A 203 -3.06 8.33 18.36
N LYS A 204 -2.77 7.89 17.13
CA LYS A 204 -3.80 7.65 16.11
C LYS A 204 -4.82 6.61 16.56
N GLY A 205 -4.37 5.49 17.13
CA GLY A 205 -5.27 4.45 17.64
C GLY A 205 -6.16 4.93 18.80
N ILE A 206 -5.64 5.76 19.70
CA ILE A 206 -6.43 6.38 20.77
C ILE A 206 -7.45 7.38 20.19
N ASN A 207 -7.02 8.23 19.26
CA ASN A 207 -7.89 9.22 18.62
C ASN A 207 -9.06 8.56 17.87
N ASP A 208 -8.80 7.50 17.11
CA ASP A 208 -9.82 6.71 16.43
C ASP A 208 -10.93 6.22 17.39
N ARG A 209 -10.51 5.66 18.54
CA ARG A 209 -11.45 5.17 19.56
C ARG A 209 -12.23 6.30 20.21
N LEU A 210 -11.57 7.41 20.49
CA LEU A 210 -12.21 8.60 21.05
C LEU A 210 -13.30 9.13 20.12
N ILE A 211 -12.97 9.37 18.84
CA ILE A 211 -13.93 9.86 17.84
C ILE A 211 -15.12 8.91 17.73
N PHE A 212 -14.86 7.60 17.67
CA PHE A 212 -15.92 6.60 17.60
C PHE A 212 -16.84 6.65 18.83
N ASN A 213 -16.29 6.70 20.04
CA ASN A 213 -17.10 6.75 21.26
C ASN A 213 -17.95 8.03 21.32
N LEU A 214 -17.37 9.18 20.94
CA LEU A 214 -18.10 10.46 20.88
C LEU A 214 -19.28 10.39 19.90
N GLN A 215 -19.11 9.75 18.74
CA GLN A 215 -20.18 9.56 17.75
C GLN A 215 -21.30 8.63 18.26
N GLN A 216 -20.96 7.61 19.05
CA GLN A 216 -21.95 6.67 19.63
C GLN A 216 -22.74 7.30 20.78
N GLU A 217 -22.10 8.10 21.61
CA GLU A 217 -22.74 8.75 22.75
C GLU A 217 -23.59 9.96 22.35
N ALA A 218 -23.66 10.29 21.04
CA ALA A 218 -24.37 11.43 20.48
C ALA A 218 -24.03 12.75 21.19
N ILE A 219 -22.81 12.88 21.70
CA ILE A 219 -22.33 14.09 22.35
C ILE A 219 -22.20 15.15 21.25
N PRO A 220 -23.01 16.23 21.26
CA PRO A 220 -22.94 17.25 20.24
C PRO A 220 -21.58 17.94 20.30
N PHE A 221 -20.96 18.15 19.14
CA PHE A 221 -19.83 19.06 18.96
C PHE A 221 -20.28 20.52 19.03
#